data_AF-A0A3B9UQG6-F1
#
_entry.id   AF-A0A3B9UQG6-F1
#
_cell.length_a   1.000
_cell.length_b   1.000
_cell.length_c   1.000
_cell.angle_alpha   90.00
_cell.angle_beta   90.00
_cell.angle_gamma   90.00
#
_symmetry.space_group_name_H-M   'P 1'
#
loop_
_entity.id
_entity.type
_entity.pdbx_description
1 polymer ?
#
loop_
_entity_poly.entity_id
_entity_poly.type
_entity_poly.pdbx_seq_one_letter_code
_entity_poly.pdbx_strand_id
1 'polypeptide(L)' 'MNENYNITIQSPMGVEKDTITFVVDGDVLSGLLNIMGEKNDFSNGKLNGNEFEFSGKIKKLIKKYHI' A
#
# COMPACT_ATOMS: atom_id res chain seq x y z
N MET A 1 7.10 -4.96 -14.21
CA MET A 1 5.73 -4.54 -14.59
C MET A 1 5.27 -3.44 -13.65
N ASN A 2 4.42 -2.52 -14.11
CA ASN A 2 3.82 -1.48 -13.28
C ASN A 2 2.29 -1.60 -13.37
N GLU A 3 1.67 -2.03 -12.28
CA GLU A 3 0.22 -2.26 -12.22
C GLU A 3 -0.39 -1.50 -11.05
N ASN A 4 -1.58 -0.95 -11.28
CA ASN A 4 -2.32 -0.16 -10.32
C ASN A 4 -3.59 -0.90 -9.90
N TYR A 5 -3.76 -1.07 -8.61
CA TYR A 5 -4.87 -1.81 -8.02
C TYR A 5 -5.66 -0.89 -7.08
N ASN A 6 -6.99 -1.00 -7.18
CA ASN A 6 -7.88 -0.39 -6.20
C ASN A 6 -7.98 -1.34 -5.01
N ILE A 7 -7.64 -0.84 -3.83
CA ILE A 7 -7.70 -1.58 -2.59
C ILE A 7 -8.73 -0.97 -1.66
N THR A 8 -9.24 -1.79 -0.76
CA THR A 8 -10.12 -1.33 0.31
C THR A 8 -9.43 -1.57 1.63
N ILE A 9 -9.18 -0.51 2.38
CA ILE A 9 -8.52 -0.58 3.69
C ILE A 9 -9.60 -0.47 4.75
N GLN A 10 -9.72 -1.53 5.56
CA GLN A 10 -10.55 -1.48 6.75
C GLN A 10 -9.70 -1.00 7.91
N SER A 11 -9.86 0.26 8.29
CA SER A 11 -9.20 0.85 9.45
C SER A 11 -10.19 0.98 10.61
N PRO A 12 -9.73 1.16 11.87
CA PRO A 12 -10.61 1.45 12.99
C PRO A 12 -11.49 2.70 12.79
N MET A 13 -11.14 3.57 11.84
CA MET A 13 -11.91 4.78 11.50
C MET A 13 -13.00 4.53 10.46
N GLY A 14 -12.99 3.39 9.77
CA GLY A 14 -13.92 3.07 8.71
C GLY A 14 -13.27 2.32 7.55
N VAL A 15 -14.10 2.01 6.56
CA VAL A 15 -13.68 1.40 5.30
C VAL A 15 -13.31 2.51 4.32
N GLU A 16 -12.10 2.45 3.78
CA GLU A 16 -11.54 3.45 2.87
C GLU A 16 -11.18 2.79 1.54
N LYS A 17 -11.41 3.52 0.44
CA LYS A 17 -10.99 3.09 -0.91
C LYS A 17 -9.73 3.82 -1.27
N ASP A 18 -8.67 3.06 -1.47
CA ASP A 18 -7.33 3.56 -1.72
C ASP A 18 -6.74 2.89 -2.95
N THR A 19 -5.56 3.35 -3.37
CA THR A 19 -4.93 2.83 -4.58
C THR A 19 -3.49 2.44 -4.29
N ILE A 20 -3.10 1.26 -4.73
CA ILE A 20 -1.73 0.77 -4.62
C ILE A 20 -1.15 0.52 -6.02
N THR A 21 0.08 0.95 -6.22
CA THR A 21 0.83 0.73 -7.46
C THR A 21 1.97 -0.22 -7.14
N PHE A 22 1.99 -1.37 -7.78
CA PHE A 22 3.07 -2.34 -7.66
C PHE A 22 4.02 -2.20 -8.85
N VAL A 23 5.31 -2.15 -8.54
CA VAL A 23 6.42 -2.10 -9.48
C VAL A 23 7.29 -3.33 -9.22
N VAL A 24 7.19 -4.29 -10.14
CA VAL A 24 7.99 -5.52 -10.12
C VAL A 24 9.19 -5.34 -11.04
N ASP A 25 10.40 -5.46 -10.47
CA ASP A 25 11.67 -5.46 -11.19
C ASP A 25 12.43 -6.75 -10.86
N GLY A 26 12.37 -7.73 -11.77
CA GLY A 26 12.90 -9.07 -11.53
C GLY A 26 12.27 -9.73 -10.30
N ASP A 27 13.10 -10.04 -9.30
CA ASP A 27 12.71 -10.65 -8.02
C ASP A 27 12.34 -9.62 -6.93
N VAL A 28 12.42 -8.31 -7.23
CA VAL A 28 12.17 -7.23 -6.28
C VAL A 28 10.80 -6.62 -6.52
N LEU A 29 9.97 -6.61 -5.48
CA LEU A 29 8.71 -5.87 -5.45
C LEU A 29 8.90 -4.55 -4.73
N SER A 30 8.61 -3.46 -5.42
CA SER A 30 8.48 -2.12 -4.85
C SER A 30 7.13 -1.53 -5.21
N GLY A 31 6.73 -0.43 -4.59
CA GLY A 31 5.48 0.18 -4.95
C GLY A 31 5.15 1.44 -4.18
N LEU A 32 4.00 2.00 -4.54
CA LEU A 32 3.47 3.22 -3.98
C LEU A 32 2.02 3.02 -3.56
N LEU A 33 1.78 3.19 -2.28
CA LEU A 33 0.49 3.08 -1.64
C LEU A 33 -0.05 4.48 -1.37
N ASN A 34 -1.12 4.86 -2.05
CA ASN A 34 -1.77 6.14 -1.88
C ASN A 34 -2.97 5.97 -0.94
N ILE A 35 -2.84 6.42 0.31
CA ILE A 35 -3.88 6.32 1.34
C ILE A 35 -4.31 7.71 1.78
N MET A 36 -5.60 8.03 1.68
CA MET A 36 -6.13 9.36 2.05
C MET A 36 -5.38 10.54 1.39
N GLY A 37 -4.78 10.34 0.21
CA GLY A 37 -3.97 11.34 -0.49
C GLY A 37 -2.50 11.44 -0.02
N GLU A 38 -2.09 10.65 0.97
CA GLU A 38 -0.69 10.47 1.34
C GLU A 38 -0.08 9.31 0.55
N LYS A 39 1.00 9.63 -0.19
CA LYS A 39 1.79 8.65 -0.92
C LYS A 39 2.83 8.04 0.02
N ASN A 40 2.71 6.73 0.22
CA ASN A 40 3.60 5.93 1.02
C ASN A 40 4.35 4.98 0.08
N ASP A 41 5.64 5.20 -0.10
CA ASP A 41 6.50 4.25 -0.82
C ASP A 41 6.80 3.03 0.07
N PHE A 42 6.88 1.87 -0.56
CA PHE A 42 7.45 0.68 0.02
C PHE A 42 8.44 0.06 -0.96
N SER A 43 9.52 -0.46 -0.41
CA SER A 43 10.58 -1.13 -1.14
C SER A 43 11.00 -2.34 -0.32
N ASN A 44 11.60 -3.35 -0.94
CA ASN A 44 12.01 -4.60 -0.30
C ASN A 44 10.89 -5.65 -0.14
N GLY A 45 9.92 -5.67 -1.06
CA GLY A 45 9.00 -6.79 -1.18
C GLY A 45 9.67 -7.99 -1.87
N LYS A 46 9.34 -9.19 -1.39
CA LYS A 46 9.77 -10.47 -1.96
C LYS A 46 8.65 -11.08 -2.78
N LEU A 47 8.99 -11.60 -3.94
CA LEU A 47 8.11 -12.41 -4.78
C LEU A 47 8.47 -13.89 -4.60
N ASN A 48 7.49 -14.71 -4.25
CA ASN A 48 7.59 -16.17 -4.19
C ASN A 48 6.54 -16.76 -5.13
N GLY A 49 6.88 -16.88 -6.41
CA GLY A 49 5.97 -17.40 -7.44
C GLY A 49 4.73 -16.52 -7.61
N ASN A 50 3.58 -17.01 -7.15
CA ASN A 50 2.29 -16.30 -7.21
C ASN A 50 1.98 -15.48 -5.94
N GLU A 51 2.83 -15.55 -4.92
CA GLU A 51 2.65 -14.83 -3.67
C GLU A 51 3.70 -13.73 -3.55
N PHE A 52 3.31 -12.61 -2.98
CA PHE A 52 4.24 -11.52 -2.68
C PHE A 52 4.04 -11.03 -1.26
N GLU A 53 5.15 -10.72 -0.61
CA GLU A 53 5.18 -10.17 0.74
C GLU A 53 5.99 -8.89 0.72
N PHE A 54 5.46 -7.82 1.28
CA PHE A 54 6.16 -6.56 1.43
C PHE A 54 5.96 -6.00 2.84
N SER A 55 6.97 -5.29 3.32
CA SER A 55 6.95 -4.60 4.60
C SER A 55 7.16 -3.12 4.34
N GLY A 56 6.34 -2.26 4.95
CA GLY A 56 6.44 -0.82 4.78
C GLY A 56 5.90 -0.09 6.01
N LYS A 57 6.41 1.12 6.25
CA LYS A 57 5.84 2.01 7.25
C LYS A 57 4.88 2.95 6.55
N ILE A 58 3.59 2.76 6.79
CA ILE A 58 2.56 3.68 6.32
C ILE A 58 2.50 4.83 7.31
N LYS A 59 2.90 6.03 6.88
CA LYS A 59 2.51 7.26 7.55
C LYS A 59 1.09 7.57 7.13
N LYS A 60 0.18 7.37 8.08
CA LYS A 60 -1.20 7.83 7.99
C LYS A 60 -1.40 8.89 9.04
N LEU A 61 -1.73 10.11 8.64
CA LEU A 61 -2.24 11.12 9.55
C LEU A 61 -3.60 10.66 10.10
N ILE A 62 -3.58 9.99 11.25
CA ILE A 62 -4.77 9.60 11.99
C ILE A 62 -5.35 10.87 12.62
N LYS A 63 -6.22 11.57 11.90
CA LYS A 63 -6.99 12.69 12.47
C LYS A 63 -8.03 12.10 13.43
N LYS A 64 -7.71 12.08 14.72
CA LYS A 64 -8.66 11.69 15.77
C LYS A 64 -9.85 12.65 15.74
N TYR A 65 -10.97 12.25 15.16
CA TYR A 65 -12.21 13.01 15.29
C TYR A 65 -12.84 12.63 16.63
N HIS A 66 -13.02 13.62 17.51
CA HIS A 66 -13.79 13.46 18.74
C HIS A 66 -15.25 13.25 18.29
N ILE A 67 -15.81 12.08 18.61
CA ILE A 67 -17.25 11.80 18.51
C ILE A 67 -17.88 12.22 19.83
#